data_AF-K1KJE6-F1
#
_entry.id   AF-K1KJE6-F1
#
_cell.length_a   1.000
_cell.length_b   1.000
_cell.length_c   1.000
_cell.angle_alpha   90.00
_cell.angle_beta   90.00
_cell.angle_gamma   90.00
#
_symmetry.space_group_name_H-M   'P 1'
#
loop_
_entity.id
_entity.type
_entity.pdbx_description
1 polymer ?
#
loop_
_entity_poly.entity_id
_entity_poly.type
_entity_poly.pdbx_seq_one_letter_code
_entity_poly.pdbx_strand_id
1 'polypeptide(L)'
;MGEFVEHLKRKAESAGCEVIEHNAYKLKMSQYDPQTDAYRKKPLKERWPRWGNTGTLVQRDAMSAFLACHATEKGHDRALLLEKWTTAEALLSGSGLCRHEPCSDPEVSKDASRLTKPNCGSKAEREYMVSSPFASLKVVERPHETLLGVGLLN
;
A
#
# COMPACT_ATOMS: atom_id res chain seq x y z
N MET A 1 -1.26 -19.55 18.94
CA MET A 1 -1.02 -18.57 17.85
C MET A 1 0.45 -18.72 17.45
N GLY A 2 0.90 -18.27 16.28
CA GLY A 2 2.29 -18.50 15.86
C GLY A 2 3.30 -17.62 16.62
N GLU A 3 4.50 -18.13 16.92
CA GLU A 3 5.55 -17.44 17.70
C GLU A 3 5.87 -16.03 17.17
N PHE A 4 5.80 -15.82 15.86
CA PHE A 4 6.02 -14.51 15.23
C PHE A 4 4.99 -13.46 15.69
N VAL A 5 3.71 -13.84 15.74
CA VAL A 5 2.63 -12.93 16.11
C VAL A 5 2.73 -12.53 17.57
N GLU A 6 3.13 -13.46 18.44
CA GLU A 6 3.34 -13.20 19.86
C GLU A 6 4.50 -12.22 20.08
N HIS A 7 5.62 -12.40 19.38
CA HIS A 7 6.73 -11.45 19.41
C HIS A 7 6.33 -10.07 18.87
N LEU A 8 5.51 -10.02 17.83
CA LEU A 8 5.02 -8.77 17.25
C LEU A 8 4.14 -8.01 18.25
N LYS A 9 3.21 -8.70 18.93
CA LYS A 9 2.34 -8.12 19.97
C LYS A 9 3.16 -7.53 21.11
N ARG A 10 4.10 -8.30 21.65
CA ARG A 10 5.00 -7.85 22.72
C ARG A 10 5.80 -6.60 22.34
N LYS A 11 6.31 -6.55 21.10
CA LYS A 11 7.06 -5.37 20.61
C LYS A 11 6.16 -4.16 20.39
N ALA A 12 4.96 -4.37 19.88
CA ALA A 12 3.97 -3.30 19.72
C ALA A 12 3.61 -2.71 21.09
N GLU A 13 3.27 -3.55 22.06
CA GLU A 13 2.95 -3.13 23.44
C GLU A 13 4.09 -2.34 24.07
N SER A 14 5.33 -2.79 23.90
CA SER A 14 6.52 -2.07 24.37
C SER A 14 6.71 -0.69 23.73
N ALA A 15 6.16 -0.46 22.53
CA ALA A 15 6.18 0.82 21.82
C ALA A 15 4.89 1.63 22.03
N GLY A 16 3.98 1.19 22.91
CA GLY A 16 2.67 1.82 23.11
C GLY A 16 1.68 1.62 21.95
N CYS A 17 1.95 0.65 21.07
CA CYS A 17 1.12 0.30 19.92
C CYS A 17 0.37 -1.02 20.16
N GLU A 18 -0.66 -1.27 19.35
CA GLU A 18 -1.41 -2.53 19.38
C GLU A 18 -1.34 -3.27 18.03
N VAL A 19 -1.52 -4.59 18.06
CA VAL A 19 -1.60 -5.41 16.84
C VAL A 19 -3.06 -5.80 16.62
N ILE A 20 -3.64 -5.25 15.56
CA ILE A 20 -5.02 -5.56 15.14
C ILE A 20 -4.98 -6.72 14.15
N GLU A 21 -5.62 -7.83 14.51
CA GLU A 21 -5.75 -9.00 13.64
C GLU A 21 -6.99 -8.88 12.75
N HIS A 22 -6.77 -8.86 11.44
CA HIS A 22 -7.85 -8.80 10.45
C HIS A 22 -8.15 -10.19 9.86
N ASN A 23 -9.44 -10.48 9.64
CA ASN A 23 -9.85 -11.70 8.95
C ASN A 23 -9.57 -11.59 7.44
N ALA A 24 -8.46 -12.19 7.02
CA ALA A 24 -8.01 -12.17 5.62
C ALA A 24 -9.00 -12.85 4.65
N TYR A 25 -9.73 -13.88 5.09
CA TYR A 25 -10.70 -14.59 4.25
C TYR A 25 -11.92 -13.74 3.92
N LYS A 26 -12.40 -12.94 4.88
CA LYS A 26 -13.52 -12.02 4.68
C LYS A 26 -13.11 -10.83 3.82
N LEU A 27 -11.97 -10.21 4.10
CA LEU A 27 -11.55 -8.97 3.44
C LEU A 27 -10.98 -9.17 2.04
N LYS A 28 -10.44 -10.37 1.73
CA LYS A 28 -9.88 -10.72 0.40
C LYS A 28 -8.97 -9.62 -0.19
N MET A 29 -8.09 -9.04 0.63
CA MET A 29 -7.30 -7.84 0.30
C MET A 29 -6.37 -8.04 -0.92
N SER A 30 -5.91 -9.26 -1.17
CA SER A 30 -5.10 -9.54 -2.37
C SER A 30 -5.91 -9.56 -3.67
N GLN A 31 -7.24 -9.59 -3.59
CA GLN A 31 -8.15 -9.72 -4.73
C GLN A 31 -8.94 -8.43 -5.01
N TYR A 32 -9.20 -7.63 -3.98
CA TYR A 32 -10.03 -6.44 -4.07
C TYR A 32 -9.30 -5.28 -4.77
N ASP A 33 -10.03 -4.57 -5.63
CA ASP A 33 -9.60 -3.34 -6.29
C ASP A 33 -10.59 -2.20 -5.96
N PRO A 34 -10.18 -1.20 -5.17
CA PRO A 34 -11.06 -0.09 -4.78
C PRO A 34 -11.53 0.79 -5.95
N GLN A 35 -10.76 0.85 -7.04
CA GLN A 35 -11.11 1.70 -8.18
C GLN A 35 -12.32 1.15 -8.93
N THR A 36 -12.29 -0.16 -9.23
CA THR A 36 -13.33 -0.88 -9.97
C THR A 36 -14.39 -1.51 -9.07
N ASP A 37 -14.19 -1.50 -7.76
CA ASP A 37 -15.03 -2.13 -6.75
C ASP A 37 -15.23 -3.65 -7.01
N ALA A 38 -14.19 -4.28 -7.59
CA ALA A 38 -14.26 -5.65 -8.04
C ALA A 38 -13.27 -6.54 -7.28
N TYR A 39 -13.65 -7.81 -7.13
CA TYR A 39 -12.77 -8.84 -6.58
C TYR A 39 -12.27 -9.71 -7.73
N ARG A 40 -10.97 -9.65 -8.01
CA ARG A 40 -10.32 -10.48 -9.02
C ARG A 40 -9.25 -11.35 -8.38
N LYS A 41 -9.32 -12.66 -8.58
CA LYS A 41 -8.23 -13.55 -8.18
C LYS A 41 -7.02 -13.30 -9.09
N LYS A 42 -5.93 -12.83 -8.50
CA LYS A 42 -4.67 -12.55 -9.21
C LYS A 42 -3.78 -13.80 -9.20
N PRO A 43 -3.22 -14.23 -10.34
CA PRO A 43 -2.23 -15.31 -10.36
C PRO A 43 -0.98 -14.89 -9.58
N LEU A 44 -0.29 -15.84 -8.96
CA LEU A 44 0.83 -15.55 -8.07
C LEU A 44 2.00 -14.81 -8.78
N LYS A 45 2.12 -15.01 -10.09
CA LYS A 45 3.10 -14.36 -10.98
C LYS A 45 2.78 -12.88 -11.25
N GLU A 46 1.51 -12.46 -11.10
CA GLU A 46 1.10 -11.06 -11.22
C GLU A 46 1.44 -10.32 -9.92
N ARG A 47 2.70 -9.89 -9.80
CA ARG A 47 3.21 -9.11 -8.67
C ARG A 47 2.89 -7.61 -8.76
N TRP A 48 2.58 -7.14 -9.97
CA TRP A 48 2.28 -5.75 -10.30
C TRP A 48 0.88 -5.63 -10.91
N PRO A 49 -0.19 -5.82 -10.13
CA PRO A 49 -1.54 -5.54 -10.62
C PRO A 49 -1.74 -4.07 -10.97
N ARG A 50 -2.58 -3.85 -12.00
CA ARG A 50 -3.12 -2.53 -12.31
C ARG A 50 -4.09 -2.07 -11.21
N TRP A 51 -4.05 -0.79 -10.91
CA TRP A 51 -5.05 -0.07 -10.12
C TRP A 51 -6.22 0.32 -11.04
N GLY A 52 -7.35 -0.39 -10.95
CA GLY A 52 -8.45 -0.25 -11.89
C GLY A 52 -8.03 -0.32 -13.36
N ASN A 53 -8.66 0.54 -14.17
CA ASN A 53 -8.39 0.68 -15.60
C ASN A 53 -7.35 1.77 -15.88
N THR A 54 -6.47 2.06 -14.92
CA THR A 54 -5.43 3.09 -15.07
C THR A 54 -4.10 2.51 -15.55
N GLY A 55 -3.19 3.39 -15.94
CA GLY A 55 -1.78 3.06 -16.20
C GLY A 55 -0.98 2.77 -14.92
N THR A 56 -1.57 2.89 -13.74
CA THR A 56 -0.86 2.72 -12.46
C THR A 56 -0.76 1.24 -12.08
N LEU A 57 0.46 0.76 -11.89
CA LEU A 57 0.81 -0.57 -11.40
C LEU A 57 1.28 -0.48 -9.96
N VAL A 58 0.67 -1.25 -9.07
CA VAL A 58 1.00 -1.25 -7.64
C VAL A 58 1.56 -2.61 -7.27
N GLN A 59 2.60 -2.65 -6.45
CA GLN A 59 3.12 -3.89 -5.90
C GLN A 59 2.04 -4.57 -5.05
N ARG A 60 1.76 -5.85 -5.31
CA ARG A 60 0.62 -6.58 -4.74
C ARG A 60 0.58 -6.57 -3.20
N ASP A 61 1.74 -6.70 -2.57
CA ASP A 61 1.83 -6.80 -1.12
C ASP A 61 1.63 -5.41 -0.49
N ALA A 62 2.16 -4.34 -1.10
CA ALA A 62 1.86 -2.95 -0.72
C ALA A 62 0.38 -2.60 -0.86
N MET A 63 -0.27 -2.99 -1.97
CA MET A 63 -1.73 -2.81 -2.15
C MET A 63 -2.52 -3.52 -1.05
N SER A 64 -2.13 -4.75 -0.70
CA SER A 64 -2.82 -5.52 0.36
C SER A 64 -2.61 -4.88 1.74
N ALA A 65 -1.41 -4.36 2.02
CA ALA A 65 -1.11 -3.66 3.26
C ALA A 65 -1.88 -2.33 3.36
N PHE A 66 -2.00 -1.57 2.27
CA PHE A 66 -2.83 -0.36 2.21
C PHE A 66 -4.30 -0.68 2.53
N LEU A 67 -4.85 -1.74 1.94
CA LEU A 67 -6.21 -2.18 2.24
C LEU A 67 -6.37 -2.61 3.71
N ALA A 68 -5.40 -3.34 4.26
CA ALA A 68 -5.40 -3.71 5.68
C ALA A 68 -5.38 -2.48 6.58
N CYS A 69 -4.65 -1.42 6.18
CA CYS A 69 -4.57 -0.19 6.94
C CYS A 69 -5.90 0.56 7.03
N HIS A 70 -6.83 0.35 6.11
CA HIS A 70 -8.12 1.06 6.10
C HIS A 70 -9.31 0.10 6.20
N ALA A 71 -9.05 -1.18 6.52
CA ALA A 71 -10.08 -2.16 6.72
C ALA A 71 -10.84 -1.87 8.02
N THR A 72 -12.17 -1.83 7.92
CA THR A 72 -13.08 -1.71 9.08
C THR A 72 -13.69 -3.06 9.42
N GLU A 73 -14.34 -3.17 10.58
CA GLU A 73 -15.10 -4.37 10.94
C GLU A 73 -16.20 -4.72 9.91
N LYS A 74 -16.74 -3.69 9.24
CA LYS A 74 -17.76 -3.81 8.19
C LYS A 74 -17.18 -4.14 6.80
N GLY A 75 -15.85 -4.17 6.66
CA GLY A 75 -15.16 -4.42 5.40
C GLY A 75 -14.44 -3.18 4.86
N HIS A 76 -14.45 -3.03 3.53
CA HIS A 76 -13.78 -1.95 2.83
C HIS A 76 -14.71 -0.74 2.65
N ASP A 77 -14.29 0.42 3.14
CA ASP A 77 -14.93 1.69 2.78
C ASP A 77 -14.26 2.24 1.52
N ARG A 78 -14.93 2.10 0.38
CA ARG A 78 -14.42 2.54 -0.92
C ARG A 78 -14.15 4.04 -0.95
N ALA A 79 -15.01 4.86 -0.35
CA ALA A 79 -14.86 6.31 -0.41
C ALA A 79 -13.59 6.75 0.34
N LEU A 80 -13.40 6.20 1.55
CA LEU A 80 -12.20 6.45 2.35
C LEU A 80 -10.93 5.95 1.65
N LEU A 81 -10.98 4.76 1.03
CA LEU A 81 -9.85 4.20 0.31
C LEU A 81 -9.42 5.09 -0.86
N LEU A 82 -10.37 5.60 -1.64
CA LEU A 82 -10.06 6.49 -2.77
C LEU A 82 -9.52 7.84 -2.30
N GLU A 83 -10.07 8.39 -1.21
CA GLU A 83 -9.56 9.62 -0.59
C GLU A 83 -8.09 9.45 -0.15
N LYS A 84 -7.80 8.40 0.62
CA LYS A 84 -6.45 8.14 1.15
C LYS A 84 -5.48 7.65 0.08
N TRP A 85 -5.97 7.07 -1.02
CA TRP A 85 -5.13 6.57 -2.10
C TRP A 85 -4.25 7.66 -2.71
N THR A 86 -4.78 8.87 -2.89
CA THR A 86 -4.00 10.01 -3.45
C THR A 86 -2.68 10.25 -2.70
N THR A 87 -2.71 10.19 -1.37
CA THR A 87 -1.52 10.35 -0.53
C THR A 87 -0.65 9.10 -0.55
N ALA A 88 -1.26 7.91 -0.49
CA ALA A 88 -0.54 6.65 -0.53
C ALA A 88 0.20 6.44 -1.87
N GLU A 89 -0.42 6.78 -2.99
CA GLU A 89 0.16 6.68 -4.33
C GLU A 89 1.44 7.49 -4.44
N ALA A 90 1.46 8.73 -3.95
CA ALA A 90 2.67 9.56 -3.95
C ALA A 90 3.83 8.91 -3.17
N LEU A 91 3.55 8.34 -1.99
CA LEU A 91 4.54 7.64 -1.16
C LEU A 91 5.02 6.33 -1.81
N LEU A 92 4.09 5.56 -2.39
CA LEU A 92 4.40 4.29 -3.04
C LEU A 92 5.18 4.50 -4.35
N SER A 93 4.87 5.54 -5.11
CA SER A 93 5.64 5.94 -6.30
C SER A 93 7.06 6.37 -5.92
N GLY A 94 7.22 7.17 -4.87
CA GLY A 94 8.54 7.60 -4.38
C GLY A 94 9.44 6.45 -3.90
N SER A 95 8.84 5.35 -3.40
CA SER A 95 9.55 4.14 -2.97
C SER A 95 9.67 3.06 -4.06
N GLY A 96 9.16 3.31 -5.26
CA GLY A 96 9.19 2.35 -6.38
C GLY A 96 8.24 1.17 -6.23
N LEU A 97 7.31 1.22 -5.27
CA LEU A 97 6.21 0.25 -5.04
C LEU A 97 4.98 0.56 -5.90
N CYS A 98 4.97 1.70 -6.57
CA CYS A 98 4.01 2.08 -7.59
C CYS A 98 4.76 2.52 -8.86
N ARG A 99 4.22 2.20 -10.03
CA ARG A 99 4.81 2.53 -11.34
C ARG A 99 3.73 2.97 -12.29
N HIS A 100 4.03 3.91 -13.18
CA HIS A 100 3.13 4.30 -14.25
C HIS A 100 3.61 3.70 -15.56
N GLU A 101 2.77 2.86 -16.16
CA GLU A 101 2.94 2.42 -17.54
C GLU A 101 1.88 3.11 -18.40
N PRO A 102 2.27 3.73 -19.53
CA PRO A 102 1.29 4.24 -20.48
C PRO A 102 0.41 3.07 -20.96
N CYS A 103 -0.91 3.29 -20.96
CA CYS A 103 -1.84 2.34 -21.57
C CYS A 103 -1.56 2.32 -23.07
N SER A 104 -0.97 1.24 -23.57
CA SER A 104 -0.96 0.99 -25.01
C SER A 104 -2.31 0.40 -25.35
N ASP A 105 -3.24 1.25 -25.77
CA ASP A 105 -4.46 0.76 -26.42
C ASP A 105 -4.04 0.02 -27.70
N PRO A 106 -4.47 -1.22 -27.93
CA PRO A 106 -4.26 -1.87 -29.22
C PRO A 106 -5.31 -1.37 -30.21
N GLU A 107 -5.20 -0.10 -30.62
CA GLU A 107 -5.86 0.42 -31.83
C GLU A 107 -4.79 0.64 -32.90
N VAL A 108 -5.03 0.01 -34.04
CA VAL A 108 -4.13 -0.08 -35.18
C VAL A 108 -3.90 1.31 -35.78
N SER A 109 -2.64 1.65 -36.04
CA SER A 109 -2.27 2.59 -37.09
C SER A 109 -0.87 2.23 -37.58
N LYS A 110 -0.87 1.45 -38.66
CA LYS A 110 0.30 1.36 -39.55
C LYS A 110 0.43 2.72 -40.25
N ASP A 111 1.67 3.06 -40.55
CA ASP A 111 2.11 4.17 -41.41
C ASP A 111 2.43 5.50 -40.70
N ALA A 112 3.66 5.60 -40.22
CA ALA A 112 4.54 6.70 -40.62
C ALA A 112 6.00 6.31 -40.41
N SER A 113 6.69 6.21 -41.54
CA SER A 113 8.09 5.90 -41.71
C SER A 113 9.04 6.96 -41.11
N ARG A 114 10.14 6.46 -40.53
CA ARG A 114 11.50 7.04 -40.54
C ARG A 114 11.68 8.43 -39.92
N LEU A 115 12.36 8.50 -38.77
CA LEU A 115 13.60 9.29 -38.65
C LEU A 115 14.44 8.88 -37.42
N THR A 116 15.65 8.40 -37.75
CA THR A 116 16.93 8.49 -37.02
C THR A 116 16.99 8.36 -35.50
N LYS A 117 17.66 7.28 -35.07
CA LYS A 117 18.32 7.14 -33.77
C LYS A 117 19.34 8.28 -33.55
N PRO A 118 19.47 8.80 -32.33
CA PRO A 118 20.77 9.15 -31.79
C PRO A 118 21.22 8.04 -30.82
N ASN A 119 22.39 7.51 -31.12
CA ASN A 119 23.23 6.79 -30.17
C ASN A 119 23.71 7.79 -29.11
N CYS A 120 23.47 7.52 -27.84
CA CYS A 120 24.21 8.14 -26.75
C CYS A 120 24.49 7.06 -25.71
N GLY A 121 25.72 6.53 -25.76
CA GLY A 121 26.25 5.69 -24.71
C GLY A 121 26.66 6.54 -23.52
N SER A 122 26.26 6.10 -22.34
CA SER A 122 27.07 6.26 -21.13
C SER A 122 26.75 5.11 -20.19
N LYS A 123 27.78 4.32 -19.87
CA LYS A 123 27.77 3.42 -18.72
C LYS A 123 27.70 4.33 -17.48
N ALA A 124 26.68 4.12 -16.66
CA ALA A 124 26.71 4.54 -15.27
C ALA A 124 26.34 3.33 -14.43
N GLU A 125 27.37 2.69 -13.88
CA GLU A 125 27.21 1.77 -12.76
C GLU A 125 26.45 2.52 -11.66
N ARG A 126 25.27 2.01 -11.28
CA ARG A 126 24.63 2.44 -10.04
C ARG A 126 24.95 1.41 -8.98
N GLU A 127 25.87 1.79 -8.10
CA GLU A 127 26.11 1.12 -6.84
C GLU A 127 24.79 0.90 -6.10
N TYR A 128 24.60 -0.34 -5.66
CA TYR A 128 23.52 -0.73 -4.78
C TYR A 128 23.83 -0.18 -3.39
N MET A 129 23.26 0.98 -3.04
CA MET A 129 23.23 1.42 -1.65
C MET A 129 22.15 0.64 -0.90
N VAL A 130 22.60 -0.39 -0.18
CA VAL A 130 21.84 -1.05 0.88
C VAL A 130 21.61 -0.02 1.99
N SER A 131 20.36 0.33 2.28
CA SER A 131 20.01 0.82 3.62
C SER A 131 18.52 0.71 3.96
N SER A 132 18.28 -0.17 4.94
CA SER A 132 17.25 -0.17 5.98
C SER A 132 15.78 -0.54 5.68
N PRO A 133 15.15 -1.40 6.49
CA PRO A 133 13.75 -1.76 6.37
C PRO A 133 12.83 -0.67 6.95
N PHE A 134 11.91 -0.17 6.14
CA PHE A 134 10.83 0.70 6.59
C PHE A 134 9.79 -0.14 7.35
N ALA A 135 9.86 -0.10 8.68
CA ALA A 135 8.77 -0.56 9.54
C ALA A 135 7.67 0.51 9.55
N SER A 136 6.54 0.23 8.90
CA SER A 136 5.37 1.10 9.02
C SER A 136 4.65 0.74 10.33
N LEU A 137 4.97 1.49 11.39
CA LEU A 137 4.29 1.44 12.69
C LEU A 137 3.19 2.50 12.66
N LYS A 138 1.94 2.08 12.82
CA LYS A 138 0.85 3.03 13.04
C LYS A 138 0.83 3.44 14.51
N VAL A 139 1.14 4.70 14.75
CA VAL A 139 0.88 5.35 16.04
C VAL A 139 -0.62 5.59 16.11
N VAL A 140 -1.30 4.86 17.00
CA VAL A 140 -2.63 5.23 17.48
C VAL A 140 -2.40 5.99 18.78
N GLU A 141 -2.37 7.32 18.72
CA GLU A 141 -2.39 8.11 19.95
C GLU A 141 -3.75 7.91 20.64
N ARG A 142 -3.70 7.41 21.88
CA ARG A 142 -4.88 7.44 22.75
C ARG A 142 -5.10 8.86 23.25
N PRO A 143 -6.34 9.38 23.24
CA PRO A 143 -6.64 10.65 23.89
C PRO A 143 -6.35 10.54 25.39
N HIS A 144 -5.61 11.51 25.91
CA HIS A 144 -5.33 11.66 27.33
C HIS A 144 -6.65 11.80 28.09
N GLU A 145 -7.02 10.80 28.89
CA GLU A 145 -8.03 11.00 29.94
C GLU A 145 -7.41 11.92 30.99
N THR A 146 -7.90 13.16 31.03
CA THR A 146 -7.58 14.12 32.07
C THR A 146 -8.12 13.60 33.41
N LEU A 147 -7.25 13.02 34.21
CA LEU A 147 -7.44 12.84 35.65
C LEU A 147 -7.61 14.21 36.32
N LEU A 148 -8.85 14.67 36.45
CA LEU A 148 -9.22 15.66 37.45
C LEU A 148 -9.66 14.92 38.71
N GLY A 149 -8.73 14.74 39.63
CA GLY A 149 -9.02 14.28 40.98
C GLY A 149 -8.14 14.99 41.98
N VAL A 150 -8.63 16.09 42.56
CA VAL A 150 -8.51 16.58 43.96
C VAL A 150 -9.49 17.78 44.02
N GLY A 151 -10.53 17.92 44.84
CA GLY A 151 -10.82 17.49 46.20
C GLY A 151 -11.03 18.75 47.05
N LEU A 152 -12.24 19.03 47.56
CA LEU A 152 -12.40 19.81 48.80
C LEU A 152 -13.71 19.48 49.50
N LEU A 153 -13.56 19.30 50.81
CA LEU A 153 -14.53 18.85 51.80
C LEU A 153 -15.67 19.86 52.03
N ASN A 154 -16.82 19.35 52.44
CA ASN A 154 -17.75 20.02 53.35
C ASN A 154 -17.87 19.17 54.62
#